data_AF-A0AAU6KZE7-F1
#
_entry.id   AF-A0AAU6KZE7-F1
#
_cell.length_a   1.000
_cell.length_b   1.000
_cell.length_c   1.000
_cell.angle_alpha   90.00
_cell.angle_beta   90.00
_cell.angle_gamma   90.00
#
_symmetry.space_group_name_H-M   'P 1'
#
loop_
_entity.id
_entity.type
_entity.pdbx_description
1 polymer ?
#
loop_
_entity_poly.entity_id
_entity_poly.type
_entity_poly.pdbx_seq_one_letter_code
_entity_poly.pdbx_strand_id
1 'polypeptide(L)'
;MTPPGEPPTASPPGCGPYACPCCKLLTLEARGQFEICDECSWEDDGQDDPNADEVWGGPNGAESLTDARRRYAQYVTTTRATDPRSAANGGPGRWRSRPNRRRV
;
A
#
# COMPACT_ATOMS: atom_id res chain seq x y z
N MET A 1 -35.07 -1.97 16.78
CA MET A 1 -34.28 -3.15 17.20
C MET A 1 -33.59 -3.68 15.95
N THR A 2 -32.34 -3.31 15.73
CA THR A 2 -31.53 -3.70 14.55
C THR A 2 -30.80 -5.01 14.88
N PRO A 3 -30.69 -5.99 13.97
CA PRO A 3 -29.99 -7.24 14.26
C PRO A 3 -28.47 -7.05 14.36
N PRO A 4 -27.75 -7.90 15.11
CA PRO A 4 -26.29 -7.85 15.19
C PRO A 4 -25.68 -8.64 14.03
N GLY A 5 -24.77 -8.03 13.26
CA GLY A 5 -23.91 -8.78 12.34
C GLY A 5 -23.83 -8.30 10.89
N GLU A 6 -24.33 -7.11 10.53
CA GLU A 6 -23.94 -6.54 9.23
C GLU A 6 -22.56 -5.88 9.36
N PRO A 7 -21.53 -6.33 8.60
CA PRO A 7 -20.30 -5.56 8.48
C PRO A 7 -20.64 -4.19 7.88
N PRO A 8 -19.99 -3.10 8.33
CA PRO A 8 -20.27 -1.79 7.79
C PRO A 8 -20.13 -1.84 6.27
N THR A 9 -21.19 -1.36 5.61
CA THR A 9 -21.27 -1.10 4.17
C THR A 9 -19.90 -0.74 3.62
N ALA A 10 -19.45 -1.54 2.65
CA ALA A 10 -18.19 -1.44 1.94
C ALA A 10 -17.67 -0.01 1.92
N SER A 11 -16.48 0.17 2.50
CA SER A 11 -15.73 1.40 2.39
C SER A 11 -15.74 1.90 0.94
N PRO A 12 -15.73 3.23 0.70
CA PRO A 12 -15.61 3.74 -0.65
C PRO A 12 -14.41 3.10 -1.36
N PRO A 13 -14.51 2.79 -2.67
CA PRO A 13 -13.41 2.16 -3.41
C PRO A 13 -12.15 3.02 -3.26
N GLY A 14 -11.11 2.46 -2.63
CA GLY A 14 -9.89 3.17 -2.25
C GLY A 14 -9.68 3.39 -0.75
N CYS A 15 -10.56 2.86 0.12
CA CYS A 15 -10.37 2.82 1.56
C CYS A 15 -10.57 1.39 2.12
N GLY A 16 -9.78 0.42 1.66
CA GLY A 16 -9.84 -0.93 2.21
C GLY A 16 -9.63 -0.93 3.74
N PRO A 17 -10.28 -1.82 4.51
CA PRO A 17 -10.29 -1.73 5.98
C PRO A 17 -8.93 -1.98 6.63
N TYR A 18 -7.91 -2.37 5.87
CA TYR A 18 -6.60 -2.71 6.41
C TYR A 18 -5.50 -1.73 5.98
N ALA A 19 -4.63 -1.42 6.95
CA ALA A 19 -3.48 -0.58 6.73
C ALA A 19 -2.38 -1.33 5.99
N CYS A 20 -1.84 -0.73 4.93
CA CYS A 20 -0.64 -1.23 4.27
C CYS A 20 0.55 -1.25 5.25
N PRO A 21 1.33 -2.34 5.33
CA PRO A 21 2.47 -2.43 6.25
C PRO A 21 3.57 -1.41 5.95
N CYS A 22 3.62 -0.88 4.72
CA CYS A 22 4.57 0.14 4.28
C CYS A 22 4.08 1.58 4.60
N CYS A 23 3.03 2.06 3.93
CA CYS A 23 2.59 3.46 4.06
C CYS A 23 1.62 3.74 5.21
N LYS A 24 1.10 2.68 5.86
CA LYS A 24 0.11 2.74 6.95
C LYS A 24 -1.24 3.38 6.59
N LEU A 25 -1.50 3.66 5.30
CA LEU A 25 -2.83 4.06 4.83
C LEU A 25 -3.74 2.83 4.66
N LEU A 26 -5.04 3.06 4.85
CA LEU A 26 -6.12 2.09 4.67
C LEU A 26 -6.38 1.85 3.18
N THR A 27 -5.52 1.05 2.55
CA THR A 27 -5.49 0.86 1.09
C THR A 27 -5.64 -0.61 0.68
N LEU A 28 -5.80 -1.51 1.65
CA LEU A 28 -5.89 -2.95 1.42
C LEU A 28 -7.25 -3.50 1.84
N GLU A 29 -7.84 -4.34 1.00
CA GLU A 29 -9.08 -5.06 1.27
C GLU A 29 -8.88 -6.23 2.23
N ALA A 30 -7.67 -6.82 2.27
CA ALA A 30 -7.30 -7.87 3.20
C ALA A 30 -5.79 -7.87 3.52
N ARG A 31 -5.40 -8.42 4.68
CA ARG A 31 -3.98 -8.57 5.07
C ARG A 31 -3.36 -9.87 4.55
N GLY A 32 -2.13 -9.77 4.05
CA GLY A 32 -1.32 -10.90 3.59
C GLY A 32 -1.91 -11.65 2.38
N GLN A 33 -2.74 -10.97 1.56
CA GLN A 33 -3.41 -11.56 0.40
C GLN A 33 -2.75 -11.16 -0.92
N PHE A 34 -1.47 -10.77 -0.90
CA PHE A 34 -0.70 -10.34 -2.08
C PHE A 34 -1.32 -9.15 -2.82
N GLU A 35 -2.05 -8.30 -2.10
CA GLU A 35 -2.62 -7.08 -2.67
C GLU A 35 -1.54 -6.00 -2.77
N ILE A 36 -1.52 -5.30 -3.90
CA ILE A 36 -0.58 -4.20 -4.14
C ILE A 36 -1.22 -2.90 -3.68
N CYS A 37 -0.60 -2.26 -2.70
CA CYS A 37 -1.02 -0.97 -2.18
C CYS A 37 -1.01 0.11 -3.28
N ASP A 38 -2.18 0.69 -3.53
CA ASP A 38 -2.39 1.71 -4.56
C ASP A 38 -1.64 3.04 -4.23
N GLU A 39 -1.35 3.32 -2.95
CA GLU A 39 -0.54 4.49 -2.54
C GLU A 39 0.97 4.30 -2.75
N CYS A 40 1.55 3.23 -2.19
CA CYS A 40 3.01 3.08 -2.10
C CYS A 40 3.58 1.94 -2.96
N SER A 41 2.72 1.20 -3.68
CA SER A 41 3.09 0.09 -4.57
C SER A 41 3.74 -1.12 -3.88
N TRP A 42 3.66 -1.21 -2.56
CA TRP A 42 4.09 -2.39 -1.80
C TRP A 42 3.05 -3.51 -1.91
N GLU A 43 3.46 -4.73 -2.22
CA GLU A 43 2.62 -5.93 -2.15
C GLU A 43 2.57 -6.47 -0.71
N ASP A 44 1.37 -6.64 -0.16
CA ASP A 44 1.18 -7.26 1.14
C ASP A 44 1.24 -8.80 1.04
N ASP A 45 2.47 -9.31 0.93
CA ASP A 45 2.83 -10.74 0.93
C ASP A 45 2.84 -11.37 2.35
N GLY A 46 2.42 -10.61 3.36
CA GLY A 46 2.40 -11.02 4.76
C GLY A 46 3.63 -10.60 5.56
N GLN A 47 4.60 -9.92 4.94
CA GLN A 47 5.75 -9.33 5.63
C GLN A 47 5.31 -8.17 6.56
N ASP A 48 5.85 -8.12 7.79
CA ASP A 48 5.57 -7.11 8.80
C ASP A 48 6.80 -6.84 9.70
N ASP A 49 6.63 -6.13 10.82
CA ASP A 49 7.74 -5.68 11.69
C ASP A 49 8.80 -6.74 12.04
N PRO A 50 8.45 -8.00 12.39
CA PRO A 50 9.46 -9.00 12.78
C PRO A 50 10.42 -9.41 11.67
N ASN A 51 10.01 -9.26 10.41
CA ASN A 51 10.78 -9.67 9.24
C ASN A 51 11.00 -8.51 8.27
N ALA A 52 10.82 -7.26 8.72
CA ALA A 52 10.80 -6.09 7.84
C ALA A 52 12.12 -5.82 7.10
N ASP A 53 13.25 -6.28 7.64
CA ASP A 53 14.58 -6.11 7.04
C ASP A 53 14.92 -7.21 6.02
N GLU A 54 14.10 -8.25 5.90
CA GLU A 54 14.29 -9.32 4.94
C GLU A 54 13.85 -8.91 3.53
N VAL A 55 14.46 -9.51 2.51
CA VAL A 55 14.06 -9.32 1.11
C VAL A 55 13.41 -10.61 0.62
N TRP A 56 12.08 -10.58 0.46
CA TRP A 56 11.30 -11.75 0.05
C TRP A 56 11.15 -11.90 -1.46
N GLY A 57 11.45 -10.86 -2.25
CA GLY A 57 11.44 -10.93 -3.70
C GLY A 57 10.11 -10.53 -4.34
N GLY A 58 9.73 -11.25 -5.39
CA GLY A 58 8.42 -11.10 -6.03
C GLY A 58 8.16 -9.69 -6.61
N PRO A 59 6.91 -9.20 -6.52
CA PRO A 59 6.52 -7.86 -6.91
C PRO A 59 7.22 -6.73 -6.15
N ASN A 60 7.64 -6.98 -4.90
CA ASN A 60 8.46 -6.09 -4.06
C ASN A 60 9.94 -6.04 -4.53
N GLY A 61 10.39 -7.02 -5.32
CA GLY A 61 11.71 -7.02 -5.94
C GLY A 61 12.84 -7.21 -4.93
N ALA A 62 13.90 -6.42 -5.03
CA ALA A 62 15.07 -6.51 -4.14
C ALA A 62 14.97 -5.56 -2.93
N GLU A 63 13.77 -5.05 -2.63
CA GLU A 63 13.52 -4.06 -1.57
C GLU A 63 12.95 -4.77 -0.34
N SER A 64 13.46 -4.42 0.86
CA SER A 64 12.89 -4.85 2.14
C SER A 64 11.71 -3.94 2.53
N LEU A 65 10.85 -4.39 3.44
CA LEU A 65 9.77 -3.55 3.97
C LEU A 65 10.32 -2.32 4.71
N THR A 66 11.46 -2.45 5.39
CA THR A 66 12.18 -1.32 6.01
C THR A 66 12.61 -0.29 4.97
N ASP A 67 13.17 -0.71 3.84
CA ASP A 67 13.59 0.20 2.77
C ASP A 67 12.41 0.88 2.09
N ALA A 68 11.33 0.13 1.83
CA ALA A 68 10.09 0.68 1.29
C ALA A 68 9.48 1.75 2.20
N ARG A 69 9.45 1.51 3.52
CA ARG A 69 9.02 2.49 4.53
C ARG A 69 9.86 3.76 4.48
N ARG A 70 11.19 3.63 4.41
CA ARG A 70 12.12 4.79 4.31
C ARG A 70 11.88 5.58 3.04
N ARG A 71 11.74 4.90 1.90
CA ARG A 71 11.43 5.53 0.61
C ARG A 71 10.11 6.27 0.65
N TYR A 72 9.06 5.66 1.21
CA TYR A 72 7.76 6.32 1.34
C TYR A 72 7.85 7.55 2.25
N ALA A 73 8.55 7.48 3.38
CA ALA A 73 8.76 8.63 4.26
C ALA A 73 9.45 9.82 3.55
N GLN A 74 10.39 9.54 2.65
CA GLN A 74 10.99 10.59 1.81
C GLN A 74 9.96 11.21 0.85
N TYR A 75 9.17 10.40 0.15
CA TYR A 75 8.08 10.88 -0.71
C TYR A 75 7.06 11.74 0.04
N VAL A 76 6.71 11.34 1.27
CA VAL A 76 5.83 12.11 2.16
C VAL A 76 6.39 13.51 2.41
N THR A 77 7.70 13.59 2.66
CA THR A 77 8.39 14.83 3.00
C THR A 77 8.54 15.75 1.79
N THR A 78 8.72 15.20 0.59
CA THR A 78 9.05 15.99 -0.59
C THR A 78 7.87 16.33 -1.49
N THR A 79 6.81 15.51 -1.54
CA THR A 79 5.79 15.65 -2.60
C THR A 79 4.37 15.23 -2.21
N ARG A 80 4.16 14.29 -1.27
CA ARG A 80 2.83 13.72 -1.00
C ARG A 80 1.75 14.76 -0.74
N ALA A 81 2.04 15.79 0.08
CA ALA A 81 1.03 16.78 0.50
C ALA A 81 0.38 17.53 -0.68
N THR A 82 1.07 17.58 -1.83
CA THR A 82 0.60 18.26 -3.04
C THR A 82 0.31 17.31 -4.19
N ASP A 83 0.51 15.99 -4.02
CA ASP A 83 0.30 15.03 -5.10
C ASP A 83 -1.19 14.69 -5.25
N PRO A 84 -1.87 15.13 -6.32
CA PRO A 84 -3.29 14.85 -6.52
C PRO A 84 -3.59 13.36 -6.74
N ARG A 85 -2.57 12.51 -6.90
CA ARG A 85 -2.72 11.07 -7.05
C ARG A 85 -2.70 10.31 -5.73
N SER A 86 -2.19 10.92 -4.65
CA SER A 86 -2.09 10.26 -3.34
C SER A 86 -3.48 9.94 -2.81
N ALA A 87 -3.65 8.72 -2.31
CA ALA A 87 -4.86 8.27 -1.63
C ALA A 87 -5.17 9.16 -0.40
N ALA A 88 -4.13 9.67 0.27
CA ALA A 88 -4.27 10.61 1.38
C ALA A 88 -4.91 11.95 0.98
N ASN A 89 -4.84 12.34 -0.30
CA ASN A 89 -5.44 13.57 -0.83
C ASN A 89 -6.77 13.31 -1.55
N GLY A 90 -7.38 12.14 -1.37
CA GLY A 90 -8.59 11.74 -2.11
C GLY A 90 -8.33 11.41 -3.59
N GLY A 91 -7.06 11.29 -3.98
CA GLY A 91 -6.65 10.78 -5.28
C GLY A 91 -6.89 9.28 -5.40
N PRO A 92 -6.93 8.73 -6.63
CA PRO A 92 -7.30 7.33 -6.85
C PRO A 92 -6.24 6.31 -6.41
N GLY A 93 -5.11 6.73 -5.81
CA GLY A 93 -4.03 5.81 -5.43
C GLY A 93 -3.50 5.05 -6.64
N ARG A 94 -3.20 5.72 -7.75
CA ARG A 94 -2.71 5.02 -8.96
C ARG A 94 -1.34 5.52 -9.36
N TRP A 95 -0.32 5.24 -8.54
CA TRP A 95 1.04 5.31 -9.02
C TRP A 95 1.37 4.06 -9.85
N ARG A 96 0.98 4.07 -11.13
CA ARG A 96 1.70 3.27 -12.13
C ARG A 96 2.79 4.15 -12.73
N SER A 97 4.00 4.02 -12.21
CA SER A 97 5.19 4.13 -13.05
C SER A 97 6.04 2.89 -12.87
N ARG A 98 5.54 1.73 -13.31
CA ARG A 98 6.46 0.81 -13.98
C ARG A 98 6.65 1.38 -15.38
N PRO A 99 7.73 2.14 -15.70
CA PRO A 99 8.16 2.11 -17.07
C PRO A 99 8.41 0.64 -17.37
N ASN A 100 7.75 0.15 -18.41
CA ASN A 100 7.94 -1.18 -18.97
C ASN A 100 9.43 -1.51 -18.90
N ARG A 101 9.86 -2.41 -17.99
CA ARG A 101 11.22 -2.95 -18.05
C ARG A 101 11.27 -3.62 -19.41
N ARG A 102 11.98 -3.01 -20.36
CA ARG A 102 12.23 -3.59 -21.67
C ARG A 102 12.59 -5.05 -21.45
N ARG A 103 11.82 -5.96 -22.06
CA ARG A 103 12.29 -7.33 -22.28
C ARG A 103 13.63 -7.18 -22.99
N VAL A 104 14.67 -7.72 -22.37
CA VAL A 104 15.90 -8.09 -23.08
C VAL A 104 15.55 -9.10 -24.17
#